data_AF-A0A1V4PDD8-F1
#
_entry.id   AF-A0A1V4PDD8-F1
#
_cell.length_a   1.000
_cell.length_b   1.000
_cell.length_c   1.000
_cell.angle_alpha   90.00
_cell.angle_beta   90.00
_cell.angle_gamma   90.00
#
_symmetry.space_group_name_H-M   'P 1'
#
loop_
_entity.id
_entity.type
_entity.pdbx_description
1 polymer ?
#
loop_
_entity_poly.entity_id
_entity_poly.type
_entity_poly.pdbx_seq_one_letter_code
_entity_poly.pdbx_strand_id
1 'polypeptide(L)'
;MKTFWGGESGWRDQQLDDGTVIWTAPDGRRHTTTPGSRLLFPELSEPTQPVEVGQAPPAHTAGLTMPRRKTTRAQDRARRIAQSGPGP
;
A
#
# COMPACT_ATOMS: atom_id res chain seq x y z
N MET A 1 -3.28 0.41 4.19
CA MET A 1 -1.99 0.83 3.59
C MET A 1 -0.85 0.38 4.49
N LYS A 2 0.04 -0.51 4.03
CA LYS A 2 1.05 -1.14 4.91
C LYS A 2 2.39 -0.37 4.97
N THR A 3 2.65 0.54 4.04
CA THR A 3 3.98 1.13 3.83
C THR A 3 4.04 2.66 3.82
N PHE A 4 2.92 3.37 3.94
CA PHE A 4 2.90 4.82 3.91
C PHE A 4 2.10 5.37 5.09
N TRP A 5 2.56 6.48 5.66
CA TRP A 5 1.79 7.23 6.64
C TRP A 5 0.59 7.88 5.95
N GLY A 6 -0.62 7.47 6.35
CA GLY A 6 -1.86 8.09 5.91
C GLY A 6 -2.28 9.25 6.82
N GLY A 7 -3.32 9.99 6.43
CA GLY A 7 -3.90 11.10 7.21
C GLY A 7 -3.96 12.43 6.45
N GLU A 8 -4.34 13.51 7.14
CA GLU A 8 -4.49 14.85 6.55
C GLU A 8 -3.19 15.36 5.89
N SER A 9 -2.04 15.06 6.51
CA SER A 9 -0.71 15.38 5.98
C SER A 9 -0.01 14.18 5.31
N GLY A 10 -0.72 13.06 5.14
CA GLY A 10 -0.20 11.81 4.60
C GLY A 10 -0.82 11.43 3.26
N TRP A 11 -0.56 10.20 2.84
CA TRP A 11 -1.24 9.64 1.67
C TRP A 11 -2.73 9.42 1.96
N ARG A 12 -3.57 9.66 0.96
CA ARG A 12 -5.01 9.37 1.01
C ARG A 12 -5.42 8.56 -0.21
N ASP A 13 -6.42 7.71 -0.06
CA ASP A 13 -7.05 7.02 -1.18
C ASP A 13 -8.55 7.29 -1.22
N GLN A 14 -9.11 7.27 -2.42
CA GLN A 14 -10.53 7.22 -2.70
C GLN A 14 -10.76 6.03 -3.64
N GLN A 15 -11.62 5.11 -3.23
CA GLN A 15 -12.02 3.96 -4.04
C GLN A 15 -13.39 4.24 -4.66
N LEU A 16 -13.49 4.03 -5.97
CA LEU A 16 -14.73 4.13 -6.74
C LEU A 16 -15.38 2.75 -6.86
N ASP A 17 -16.66 2.75 -7.19
CA ASP A 17 -17.49 1.55 -7.38
C ASP A 17 -17.01 0.66 -8.53
N ASP A 18 -16.42 1.25 -9.57
CA ASP A 18 -15.82 0.55 -10.72
C ASP A 18 -14.43 -0.05 -10.45
N GLY A 19 -14.00 -0.05 -9.19
CA GLY A 19 -12.71 -0.57 -8.75
C GLY A 19 -11.53 0.36 -9.02
N THR A 20 -11.76 1.56 -9.54
CA THR A 20 -10.72 2.59 -9.68
C THR A 20 -10.29 3.10 -8.30
N VAL A 21 -8.98 3.18 -8.09
CA VAL A 21 -8.39 3.78 -6.88
C VAL A 21 -7.64 5.05 -7.25
N ILE A 22 -8.05 6.15 -6.62
CA ILE A 22 -7.41 7.46 -6.73
C ILE A 22 -6.56 7.67 -5.48
N TRP A 23 -5.24 7.72 -5.68
CA TRP A 23 -4.27 8.03 -4.65
C TRP A 23 -3.95 9.51 -4.66
N THR A 24 -3.94 10.14 -3.50
CA THR A 24 -3.44 11.50 -3.30
C THR A 24 -2.18 11.44 -2.44
N ALA A 25 -1.06 11.89 -3.01
CA ALA A 25 0.21 12.00 -2.33
C ALA A 25 0.21 13.18 -1.33
N PRO A 26 1.12 13.20 -0.35
CA PRO A 26 1.23 14.31 0.61
C PRO A 26 1.48 15.68 -0.02
N ASP A 27 2.10 15.71 -1.20
CA ASP A 27 2.33 16.93 -1.99
C ASP A 27 1.13 17.31 -2.89
N GLY A 28 0.02 16.60 -2.76
CA GLY A 28 -1.22 16.85 -3.50
C GLY A 28 -1.30 16.18 -4.88
N ARG A 29 -0.24 15.51 -5.36
CA ARG A 29 -0.31 14.79 -6.65
C ARG A 29 -1.30 13.64 -6.59
N ARG A 30 -2.03 13.45 -7.69
CA ARG A 30 -3.02 12.38 -7.84
C ARG A 30 -2.53 11.30 -8.79
N HIS A 31 -2.70 10.05 -8.39
CA HIS A 31 -2.41 8.88 -9.21
C HIS A 31 -3.64 7.98 -9.27
N THR A 32 -4.03 7.59 -10.48
CA THR A 32 -5.20 6.75 -10.71
C THR A 32 -4.76 5.36 -11.13
N THR A 33 -5.29 4.33 -10.46
CA THR A 33 -5.05 2.93 -10.80
C THR A 33 -6.39 2.26 -11.06
N THR A 34 -6.50 1.53 -12.17
CA THR A 34 -7.65 0.67 -12.47
C THR A 34 -7.26 -0.81 -12.33
N PRO A 35 -8.22 -1.71 -12.09
CA PRO A 35 -7.94 -3.15 -12.06
C PRO A 35 -7.35 -3.63 -13.39
N GLY A 36 -6.19 -4.29 -13.34
CA GLY A 36 -5.57 -4.87 -14.55
C GLY A 36 -6.41 -6.00 -15.16
N SER A 37 -7.23 -6.68 -14.34
CA SER A 37 -8.18 -7.70 -14.78
C SER A 37 -9.18 -7.18 -15.80
N ARG A 38 -9.47 -5.87 -15.80
CA ARG A 38 -10.43 -5.25 -16.72
C ARG A 38 -10.06 -5.46 -18.19
N LEU A 39 -8.78 -5.65 -18.50
CA LEU A 39 -8.30 -5.95 -19.85
C LEU A 39 -8.63 -7.37 -20.31
N LEU A 40 -8.70 -8.33 -19.37
CA LEU A 40 -8.88 -9.75 -19.65
C LEU A 40 -10.31 -10.23 -19.37
N PHE A 41 -10.97 -9.61 -18.39
CA PHE A 41 -12.28 -9.97 -17.87
C PHE A 41 -13.10 -8.69 -17.61
N PRO A 42 -13.55 -8.00 -18.68
CA PRO A 42 -14.26 -6.73 -18.54
C PRO A 42 -15.58 -6.89 -17.78
N GLU A 43 -16.35 -7.93 -18.08
CA GLU A 43 -17.65 -8.23 -17.45
C GLU A 43 -17.53 -8.47 -15.95
N LEU A 44 -16.46 -9.17 -15.50
CA LEU A 44 -16.21 -9.42 -14.08
C LEU A 44 -15.62 -8.21 -13.35
N SER A 45 -15.23 -7.16 -14.08
CA SER A 45 -14.70 -5.93 -13.52
C SER A 45 -15.77 -4.83 -13.44
N GLU A 46 -17.01 -5.14 -13.81
CA GLU A 46 -18.14 -4.23 -13.61
C GLU A 46 -18.60 -4.25 -12.14
N PRO A 47 -19.05 -3.10 -11.60
CA PRO A 47 -19.62 -3.05 -10.26
C PRO A 47 -20.76 -4.05 -10.11
N THR A 48 -20.69 -4.92 -9.10
CA THR A 48 -21.74 -5.92 -8.86
C THR A 48 -23.05 -5.27 -8.40
N GLN A 49 -22.95 -4.24 -7.56
CA GLN A 49 -24.06 -3.39 -7.10
C GLN A 49 -23.53 -2.01 -6.71
N PRO A 50 -24.39 -0.96 -6.68
CA PRO A 50 -24.02 0.34 -6.13
C PRO A 50 -23.56 0.18 -4.68
N VAL A 51 -22.38 0.70 -4.36
CA VAL A 51 -21.89 0.73 -2.97
C VAL A 51 -22.39 2.02 -2.33
N GLU A 52 -23.19 1.90 -1.28
CA GLU A 52 -23.51 3.01 -0.40
C GLU A 52 -22.25 3.39 0.39
N VAL A 53 -21.57 4.45 -0.05
CA VAL A 53 -20.33 4.92 0.59
C VAL A 53 -20.67 5.66 1.88
N GLY A 54 -20.68 4.92 3.00
CA GLY A 54 -20.81 5.50 4.34
C GLY A 54 -19.60 6.34 4.75
N GLN A 55 -19.68 7.01 5.90
CA GLN A 55 -18.52 7.72 6.47
C GLN A 55 -17.35 6.74 6.67
N ALA A 56 -16.17 7.13 6.18
CA ALA A 56 -14.96 6.35 6.35
C ALA A 56 -14.75 6.07 7.85
N PRO A 57 -14.47 4.80 8.24
CA PRO A 57 -14.23 4.47 9.62
C PRO A 57 -13.03 5.26 10.15
N PRO A 58 -13.02 5.62 11.45
CA PRO A 58 -11.91 6.35 12.04
C PRO A 58 -10.61 5.56 11.87
N ALA A 59 -9.52 6.28 11.61
CA ALA A 59 -8.22 5.65 11.37
C ALA A 59 -7.83 4.75 12.55
N HIS A 60 -7.72 3.45 12.30
CA HIS A 60 -7.22 2.49 13.28
C HIS A 60 -5.69 2.57 13.37
N THR A 61 -5.16 3.67 13.92
CA THR A 61 -3.72 3.85 14.17
C THR A 61 -3.31 3.31 15.54
N ALA A 62 -4.26 3.07 16.44
CA ALA A 62 -4.02 2.46 17.74
C ALA A 62 -3.43 1.05 17.58
N GLY A 63 -2.24 0.83 18.14
CA GLY A 63 -1.57 -0.48 18.15
C GLY A 63 -0.65 -0.78 16.97
N LEU A 64 -0.54 0.11 15.96
CA LEU A 64 0.48 0.01 14.89
C LEU A 64 1.87 0.40 15.41
N THR A 65 2.45 -0.42 16.29
CA THR A 65 3.87 -0.30 16.64
C THR A 65 4.69 -1.03 15.58
N MET A 66 5.27 -0.29 14.63
CA MET A 66 6.24 -0.88 13.72
C MET A 66 7.49 -1.30 14.52
N PRO A 67 7.90 -2.58 14.50
CA PRO A 67 9.09 -3.01 15.22
C PRO A 67 10.31 -2.26 14.69
N ARG A 68 11.07 -1.62 15.59
CA ARG A 68 12.33 -0.98 15.23
C ARG A 68 13.34 -2.05 14.83
N ARG A 69 13.96 -1.86 13.67
CA ARG A 69 14.99 -2.77 13.16
C ARG A 69 16.19 -2.74 14.11
N LYS A 70 16.61 -3.92 14.58
CA LYS A 70 17.74 -4.07 15.52
C LYS A 70 19.12 -3.97 14.84
N THR A 71 19.19 -4.15 13.53
CA THR A 71 20.43 -4.16 12.75
C THR A 71 20.26 -3.39 11.45
N THR A 72 21.25 -2.62 11.01
CA THR A 72 21.13 -1.87 9.75
C THR A 72 21.18 -2.81 8.54
N ARG A 73 20.65 -2.36 7.38
CA ARG A 73 20.75 -3.14 6.13
C ARG A 73 22.20 -3.41 5.73
N ALA A 74 23.10 -2.47 6.01
CA ALA A 74 24.53 -2.62 5.76
C ALA A 74 25.15 -3.75 6.63
N GLN A 75 24.82 -3.79 7.93
CA GLN A 75 25.29 -4.84 8.83
C GLN A 75 24.77 -6.23 8.43
N ASP A 76 23.48 -6.33 8.08
CA ASP A 76 22.91 -7.61 7.67
C ASP A 76 23.50 -8.09 6.33
N ARG A 77 23.76 -7.18 5.39
CA ARG A 77 24.47 -7.50 4.13
C ARG A 77 25.91 -7.96 4.39
N ALA A 78 26.66 -7.26 5.22
CA ALA A 78 28.03 -7.62 5.58
C ALA A 78 28.09 -9.01 6.26
N ARG A 79 27.15 -9.29 7.17
CA ARG A 79 27.04 -10.58 7.84
C ARG A 79 26.76 -11.71 6.85
N ARG A 80 25.85 -11.51 5.89
CA ARG A 80 25.57 -12.52 4.84
C ARG A 80 26.81 -12.77 3.98
N ILE A 81 27.50 -11.71 3.54
CA ILE A 81 28.74 -11.86 2.75
C ILE A 81 29.80 -12.64 3.52
N ALA A 82 29.98 -12.35 4.81
CA ALA A 82 30.93 -13.07 5.66
C ALA A 82 30.54 -14.54 5.90
N GLN A 83 29.24 -14.84 5.97
CA GLN A 83 28.73 -16.22 6.11
C GLN A 83 28.73 -16.99 4.78
N SER A 84 28.63 -16.30 3.66
CA SER A 84 28.71 -16.85 2.30
C SER A 84 30.15 -16.87 1.76
N GLY A 85 31.16 -16.89 2.64
CA GLY A 85 32.56 -17.05 2.25
C GLY A 85 32.75 -18.23 1.29
N PRO A 86 33.73 -18.17 0.37
CA PRO A 86 33.88 -19.17 -0.68
C PRO A 86 34.03 -20.54 -0.01
N GLY A 87 33.18 -21.49 -0.41
CA GLY A 87 33.32 -22.88 0.01
C GLY A 87 34.72 -23.41 -0.34
N PRO A 88 35.19 -24.48 0.34
CA PRO A 88 36.47 -25.10 0.04
C PRO A 88 36.60 -25.48 -1.44
#